data_AF-A0A8D7F7X2-F1
#
_entry.id   AF-A0A8D7F7X2-F1
#
_cell.length_a   1.000
_cell.length_b   1.000
_cell.length_c   1.000
_cell.angle_alpha   90.00
_cell.angle_beta   90.00
_cell.angle_gamma   90.00
#
_symmetry.space_group_name_H-M   'P 1'
#
loop_
_entity.id
_entity.type
_entity.pdbx_description
1 polymer ?
#
loop_
_entity_poly.entity_id
_entity_poly.type
_entity_poly.pdbx_seq_one_letter_code
_entity_poly.pdbx_strand_id
1 'polypeptide(L)'
;MSPSYDCASSGLLCAEDNDSILGFGDEEQQREDRPSRVSEPERCDFYVDFPLQSDDCLSLLVEREKKHLPREDYGERLRSGDLDLSFRRDAIDWMWQVHAHYNFGPLTAYVSVNYLDRFLSAYELPQGKAWMTQLLAVACLSLAAKMEETDVPLFMDLQVGEAKYVFEAKTIQRMELLVLSTLRWKMQAVTPFSYIDFFLHKFSDGNSPTKLSVSRSAELISSTVKGNTDFLAFRPSVIAAAIALLVLRETQMVDVEKKLSCCTHVMKDDVLGCHEVLQNKVLIRQQSIEDVSSSVSSVPQSPLGVLDVACLSYKSDDASLQTSPACKKRKVSR
;
A
#
# COMPACT_ATOMS: atom_id res chain seq x y z
N MET A 1 7.74 22.23 46.53
CA MET A 1 8.04 20.79 46.53
C MET A 1 7.43 20.22 45.26
N SER A 2 8.29 20.04 44.27
CA SER A 2 7.98 19.45 42.97
C SER A 2 8.08 17.92 43.07
N PRO A 3 7.43 17.18 42.18
CA PRO A 3 8.01 15.93 41.69
C PRO A 3 8.34 16.06 40.19
N SER A 4 9.64 15.92 39.93
CA SER A 4 10.25 15.65 38.63
C SER A 4 9.96 14.20 38.26
N TYR A 5 9.48 13.93 37.05
CA TYR A 5 9.49 12.59 36.48
C TYR A 5 10.22 12.61 35.14
N ASP A 6 11.32 11.87 35.13
CA ASP A 6 12.33 11.83 34.10
C ASP A 6 11.82 11.20 32.81
N CYS A 7 12.21 11.83 31.71
CA CYS A 7 12.11 11.33 30.35
C CYS A 7 12.96 10.07 30.21
N ALA A 8 12.32 8.91 30.07
CA ALA A 8 12.98 7.67 29.67
C ALA A 8 13.34 7.74 28.17
N SER A 9 14.39 8.49 27.85
CA SER A 9 15.10 8.44 26.57
C SER A 9 16.54 8.00 26.81
N SER A 10 16.78 6.70 26.71
CA SER A 10 18.10 6.06 26.62
C SER A 10 17.85 4.61 26.22
N GLY A 11 18.40 4.00 25.18
CA GLY A 11 19.41 4.39 24.22
C GLY A 11 19.77 3.07 23.52
N LEU A 12 19.20 2.79 22.35
CA LEU A 12 19.61 1.64 21.54
C LEU A 12 20.74 2.11 20.62
N LEU A 13 21.92 2.26 21.23
CA LEU A 13 23.19 2.29 20.51
C LEU A 13 23.68 0.83 20.47
N CYS A 14 23.50 0.16 19.33
CA CYS A 14 24.19 -1.10 19.08
C CYS A 14 25.66 -0.76 18.80
N ALA A 15 26.56 -1.22 19.67
CA ALA A 15 27.99 -1.20 19.38
C ALA A 15 28.29 -2.20 18.25
N GLU A 16 28.90 -1.72 17.19
CA GLU A 16 29.44 -2.57 16.12
C GLU A 16 30.78 -3.16 16.59
N ASP A 17 30.78 -4.45 16.93
CA ASP A 17 32.02 -5.22 17.01
C ASP A 17 32.34 -5.74 15.61
N ASN A 18 33.29 -5.06 14.97
CA ASN A 18 33.91 -5.46 13.73
C ASN A 18 35.19 -6.23 14.09
N ASP A 19 35.18 -7.56 13.96
CA ASP A 19 36.43 -8.28 13.69
C ASP A 19 36.25 -9.66 13.07
N SER A 20 37.11 -9.92 12.07
CA SER A 20 37.52 -11.20 11.46
C SER A 20 36.51 -11.95 10.58
N ILE A 21 36.65 -11.91 9.24
CA ILE A 21 37.64 -12.61 8.38
C ILE A 21 37.18 -14.02 7.95
N LEU A 22 36.96 -14.10 6.63
CA LEU A 22 36.91 -15.27 5.74
C LEU A 22 37.39 -16.61 6.33
N GLY A 23 36.49 -17.59 6.34
CA GLY A 23 36.81 -19.01 6.52
C GLY A 23 35.78 -19.89 5.83
N PHE A 24 36.11 -20.35 4.62
CA PHE A 24 35.42 -21.48 3.98
C PHE A 24 35.76 -22.75 4.74
N GLY A 25 34.75 -23.57 5.04
CA GLY A 25 34.91 -24.91 5.60
C GLY A 25 33.58 -25.65 5.55
N ASP A 26 33.49 -26.59 4.61
CA ASP A 26 32.43 -27.60 4.52
C ASP A 26 32.39 -28.46 5.79
N GLU A 27 31.21 -28.86 6.26
CA GLU A 27 30.98 -30.21 6.79
C GLU A 27 29.48 -30.52 6.95
N GLU A 28 29.19 -31.81 6.81
CA GLU A 28 27.91 -32.40 6.42
C GLU A 28 26.90 -32.62 7.57
N GLN A 29 25.63 -32.66 7.16
CA GLN A 29 24.48 -33.44 7.67
C GLN A 29 24.41 -33.86 9.15
N GLN A 30 23.30 -33.46 9.78
CA GLN A 30 22.37 -34.43 10.37
C GLN A 30 20.93 -33.89 10.38
N ARG A 31 20.03 -34.69 9.79
CA ARG A 31 18.58 -34.52 9.83
C ARG A 31 18.05 -35.16 11.12
N GLU A 32 17.22 -34.45 11.87
CA GLU A 32 16.26 -35.07 12.78
C GLU A 32 14.85 -34.50 12.51
N ASP A 33 13.95 -35.43 12.19
CA ASP A 33 12.51 -35.23 11.99
C ASP A 33 11.80 -34.83 13.30
N ARG A 34 11.01 -33.76 13.26
CA ARG A 34 9.86 -33.58 14.18
C ARG A 34 8.67 -32.96 13.45
N PRO A 35 7.43 -33.34 13.84
CA PRO A 35 6.27 -33.25 12.97
C PRO A 35 5.69 -31.83 12.89
N SER A 36 5.22 -31.52 11.68
CA SER A 36 4.49 -30.31 11.29
C SER A 36 3.19 -30.15 12.09
N ARG A 37 3.14 -29.13 12.94
CA ARG A 37 1.88 -28.52 13.39
C ARG A 37 1.61 -27.31 12.51
N VAL A 38 0.64 -27.46 11.62
CA VAL A 38 0.01 -26.33 10.92
C VAL A 38 -0.56 -25.42 11.99
N SER A 39 0.11 -24.30 12.22
CA SER A 39 -0.37 -23.22 13.07
C SER A 39 -0.90 -22.17 12.10
N GLU A 40 -2.22 -21.96 12.11
CA GLU A 40 -2.83 -20.83 11.40
C GLU A 40 -2.14 -19.53 11.83
N PRO A 41 -1.96 -18.54 10.94
CA PRO A 41 -1.36 -17.28 11.35
C PRO A 41 -2.34 -16.56 12.27
N GLU A 42 -2.08 -16.62 13.57
CA GLU A 42 -2.70 -15.75 14.55
C GLU A 42 -2.40 -14.30 14.14
N ARG A 43 -3.45 -13.64 13.68
CA ARG A 43 -3.50 -12.22 13.37
C ARG A 43 -2.94 -11.46 14.57
N CYS A 44 -1.74 -10.89 14.42
CA CYS A 44 -1.12 -10.08 15.46
C CYS A 44 -2.05 -8.89 15.79
N ASP A 45 -2.70 -8.93 16.95
CA ASP A 45 -3.42 -7.80 17.51
C ASP A 45 -2.40 -6.77 18.01
N PHE A 46 -2.00 -5.90 17.10
CA PHE A 46 -1.01 -4.83 17.30
C PHE A 46 -1.62 -3.61 18.01
N TYR A 47 -2.41 -3.81 19.06
CA TYR A 47 -2.84 -2.71 19.94
C TYR A 47 -1.87 -2.60 21.11
N VAL A 48 -0.66 -2.13 20.80
CA VAL A 48 0.18 -1.51 21.82
C VAL A 48 -0.44 -0.13 22.07
N ASP A 49 -1.03 0.05 23.25
CA ASP A 49 -1.60 1.32 23.71
C ASP A 49 -0.43 2.31 23.91
N PHE A 50 0.01 2.92 22.80
CA PHE A 50 1.04 3.95 22.84
C PHE A 50 0.47 5.19 23.53
N PRO A 51 1.25 5.87 24.40
CA PRO A 51 0.81 7.11 25.01
C PRO A 51 0.33 8.10 23.93
N LEU A 52 -0.86 8.69 24.13
CA LEU A 52 -1.39 9.74 23.26
C LEU A 52 -0.28 10.76 23.00
N GLN A 53 0.03 10.99 21.72
CA GLN A 53 1.05 11.95 21.33
C GLN A 53 0.67 13.33 21.89
N SER A 54 1.57 13.93 22.67
CA SER A 54 1.39 15.30 23.16
C SER A 54 1.39 16.30 22.00
N ASP A 55 0.79 17.48 22.20
CA ASP A 55 0.83 18.56 21.21
C ASP A 55 2.29 18.97 20.86
N ASP A 56 3.23 18.82 21.80
CA ASP A 56 4.67 19.03 21.56
C ASP A 56 5.29 18.00 20.60
N CYS A 57 4.88 16.72 20.73
CA CYS A 57 5.30 15.67 19.80
C CYS A 57 4.79 15.97 18.38
N LEU A 58 3.55 16.46 18.28
CA LEU A 58 2.95 16.83 17.01
C LEU A 58 3.69 18.00 16.34
N SER A 59 4.13 18.98 17.12
CA SER A 59 4.94 20.10 16.64
C SER A 59 6.23 19.61 15.97
N LEU A 60 6.93 18.65 16.59
CA LEU A 60 8.14 18.05 16.03
C LEU A 60 7.86 17.27 14.74
N LEU A 61 6.74 16.55 14.67
CA LEU A 61 6.33 15.85 13.45
C LEU A 61 6.03 16.83 12.31
N VAL A 62 5.33 17.94 12.59
CA VAL A 62 5.01 18.99 11.60
C VAL A 62 6.26 19.71 11.10
N GLU A 63 7.28 19.90 11.95
CA GLU A 63 8.57 20.41 11.49
C GLU A 63 9.31 19.41 10.60
N ARG A 64 9.21 18.12 10.94
CA ARG A 64 9.89 17.02 10.24
C ARG A 64 9.21 16.68 8.92
N GLU A 65 7.89 16.80 8.78
CA GLU A 65 7.17 16.41 7.57
C GLU A 65 7.62 17.21 6.33
N LYS A 66 7.97 18.48 6.50
CA LYS A 66 8.50 19.33 5.42
C LYS A 66 9.74 18.75 4.74
N LYS A 67 10.54 17.96 5.47
CA LYS A 67 11.76 17.31 4.96
C LYS A 67 11.47 16.06 4.12
N HIS A 68 10.23 15.59 4.12
CA HIS A 68 9.77 14.37 3.47
C HIS A 68 8.71 14.64 2.39
N LEU A 69 8.58 15.89 1.95
CA LEU A 69 7.79 16.26 0.79
C LEU A 69 8.64 16.21 -0.49
N PRO A 70 8.04 15.91 -1.65
CA PRO A 70 8.64 16.19 -2.95
C PRO A 70 8.96 17.69 -3.09
N ARG A 71 9.76 18.05 -4.09
CA ARG A 71 9.97 19.48 -4.42
C ARG A 71 8.66 20.16 -4.81
N GLU A 72 8.55 21.45 -4.50
CA GLU A 72 7.31 22.23 -4.69
C GLU A 72 6.86 22.29 -6.16
N ASP A 73 7.81 22.30 -7.10
CA ASP A 73 7.56 22.31 -8.56
C ASP A 73 7.11 20.95 -9.12
N TYR A 74 7.22 19.86 -8.35
CA TYR A 74 6.94 18.50 -8.84
C TYR A 74 5.52 18.34 -9.36
N GLY A 75 4.52 18.82 -8.61
CA GLY A 75 3.12 18.72 -8.99
C GLY A 75 2.80 19.53 -10.25
N GLU A 76 3.44 20.68 -10.42
CA GLU A 76 3.28 21.52 -11.62
C GLU A 76 3.92 20.87 -12.84
N ARG A 77 5.14 20.33 -12.69
CA ARG A 77 5.86 19.62 -13.76
C ARG A 77 5.13 18.38 -14.26
N LEU A 78 4.43 17.69 -13.38
CA LEU A 78 3.55 16.59 -13.77
C LEU A 78 2.35 17.10 -14.59
N ARG A 79 1.74 18.22 -14.18
CA ARG A 79 0.58 18.80 -14.89
C ARG A 79 0.94 19.47 -16.22
N SER A 80 2.13 20.09 -16.32
CA SER A 80 2.63 20.72 -17.54
C SER A 80 3.07 19.70 -18.59
N GLY A 81 3.32 18.45 -18.19
CA GLY A 81 3.87 17.40 -19.04
C GLY A 81 5.41 17.39 -19.12
N ASP A 82 6.09 18.21 -18.32
CA ASP A 82 7.56 18.17 -18.20
C ASP A 82 8.05 16.85 -17.60
N LEU A 83 7.22 16.25 -16.75
CA LEU A 83 7.36 14.88 -16.27
C LEU A 83 6.20 14.04 -16.76
N ASP A 84 6.51 12.85 -17.28
CA ASP A 84 5.49 11.96 -17.79
C ASP A 84 4.66 11.35 -16.64
N LEU A 85 3.44 11.86 -16.48
CA LEU A 85 2.43 11.38 -15.54
C LEU A 85 2.16 9.87 -15.67
N SER A 86 2.31 9.30 -16.87
CA SER A 86 2.11 7.87 -17.07
C SER A 86 3.16 7.05 -16.33
N PHE A 87 4.41 7.51 -16.24
CA PHE A 87 5.45 6.82 -15.48
C PHE A 87 5.12 6.70 -14.00
N ARG A 88 4.62 7.79 -13.40
CA ARG A 88 4.18 7.78 -12.01
C ARG A 88 3.02 6.80 -11.82
N ARG A 89 2.03 6.83 -12.73
CA ARG A 89 0.86 5.95 -12.68
C ARG A 89 1.25 4.47 -12.78
N ASP A 90 2.02 4.11 -13.80
CA ASP A 90 2.46 2.72 -14.04
C ASP A 90 3.28 2.18 -12.86
N ALA A 91 4.16 3.01 -12.29
CA ALA A 91 4.92 2.64 -11.10
C ALA A 91 4.01 2.36 -9.90
N ILE A 92 3.05 3.24 -9.63
CA ILE A 92 2.10 3.09 -8.50
C ILE A 92 1.19 1.88 -8.70
N ASP A 93 0.70 1.66 -9.92
CA ASP A 93 -0.15 0.51 -10.24
C ASP A 93 0.61 -0.80 -10.03
N TRP A 94 1.86 -0.88 -10.48
CA TRP A 94 2.73 -2.02 -10.21
C TRP A 94 2.99 -2.20 -8.70
N MET A 95 3.35 -1.14 -7.97
CA MET A 95 3.53 -1.21 -6.51
C MET A 95 2.29 -1.74 -5.80
N TRP A 96 1.10 -1.35 -6.26
CA TRP A 96 -0.17 -1.79 -5.67
C TRP A 96 -0.45 -3.28 -5.92
N GLN A 97 -0.07 -3.79 -7.09
CA GLN A 97 -0.15 -5.23 -7.39
C GLN A 97 0.73 -6.04 -6.44
N VAL A 98 1.98 -5.61 -6.24
CA VAL A 98 2.92 -6.30 -5.33
C VAL A 98 2.47 -6.19 -3.88
N HIS A 99 2.04 -5.00 -3.44
CA HIS A 99 1.46 -4.80 -2.10
C HIS A 99 0.29 -5.75 -1.85
N ALA A 100 -0.62 -5.91 -2.82
CA ALA A 100 -1.75 -6.84 -2.69
C ALA A 100 -1.31 -8.31 -2.70
N HIS A 101 -0.26 -8.66 -3.47
CA HIS A 101 0.26 -10.02 -3.54
C HIS A 101 0.88 -10.47 -2.21
N TYR A 102 1.69 -9.62 -1.58
CA TYR A 102 2.35 -9.93 -0.30
C TYR A 102 1.55 -9.54 0.93
N ASN A 103 0.41 -8.87 0.75
CA ASN A 103 -0.40 -8.33 1.83
C ASN A 103 0.43 -7.44 2.79
N PHE A 104 1.26 -6.58 2.21
CA PHE A 104 2.01 -5.57 2.96
C PHE A 104 1.07 -4.62 3.69
N GLY A 105 1.58 -3.98 4.74
CA GLY A 105 0.86 -2.94 5.46
C GLY A 105 0.59 -1.71 4.57
N PRO A 106 -0.50 -0.97 4.84
CA PRO A 106 -0.84 0.23 4.07
C PRO A 106 0.22 1.34 4.20
N LEU A 107 0.98 1.34 5.30
CA LEU A 107 2.12 2.25 5.49
C LEU A 107 3.24 1.99 4.46
N THR A 108 3.55 0.73 4.18
CA THR A 108 4.55 0.31 3.18
C THR A 108 4.18 0.79 1.78
N ALA A 109 2.91 0.67 1.39
CA ALA A 109 2.43 1.22 0.12
C ALA A 109 2.56 2.75 0.08
N TYR A 110 2.19 3.44 1.16
CA TYR A 110 2.31 4.90 1.21
C TYR A 110 3.77 5.37 1.12
N VAL A 111 4.65 4.75 1.91
CA VAL A 111 6.07 5.12 2.00
C VAL A 111 6.81 4.79 0.70
N SER A 112 6.46 3.69 0.01
CA SER A 112 7.03 3.39 -1.31
C SER A 112 6.70 4.47 -2.35
N VAL A 113 5.46 4.98 -2.36
CA VAL A 113 5.07 6.13 -3.21
C VAL A 113 5.74 7.42 -2.76
N ASN A 114 5.91 7.65 -1.44
CA ASN A 114 6.67 8.81 -0.94
C ASN A 114 8.11 8.80 -1.47
N TYR A 115 8.79 7.66 -1.47
CA TYR A 115 10.14 7.53 -2.00
C TYR A 115 10.17 7.79 -3.51
N LEU A 116 9.22 7.23 -4.25
CA LEU A 116 9.08 7.45 -5.69
C LEU A 116 8.92 8.93 -6.03
N ASP A 117 7.93 9.61 -5.42
CA ASP A 117 7.62 11.00 -5.72
C ASP A 117 8.76 11.94 -5.32
N ARG A 118 9.41 11.70 -4.17
CA ARG A 118 10.60 12.49 -3.77
C ARG A 118 11.77 12.25 -4.72
N PHE A 119 11.99 11.02 -5.16
CA PHE A 119 13.04 10.70 -6.12
C PHE A 119 12.81 11.41 -7.45
N LEU A 120 11.61 11.26 -8.04
CA LEU A 120 11.25 11.88 -9.32
C LEU A 120 11.25 13.41 -9.26
N SER A 121 10.97 14.00 -8.09
CA SER A 121 11.09 15.46 -7.92
C SER A 121 12.53 15.96 -7.95
N ALA A 122 13.51 15.12 -7.57
CA ALA A 122 14.91 15.50 -7.44
C ALA A 122 15.80 14.99 -8.57
N TYR A 123 15.37 13.94 -9.28
CA TYR A 123 16.14 13.22 -10.26
C TYR A 123 15.34 13.03 -11.56
N GLU A 124 15.89 13.49 -12.67
CA GLU A 124 15.28 13.33 -13.98
C GLU A 124 15.71 12.00 -14.60
N LEU A 125 14.72 11.11 -14.81
CA LEU A 125 14.97 9.85 -15.49
C LEU A 125 15.25 10.10 -16.99
N PRO A 126 16.23 9.40 -17.58
CA PRO A 126 16.46 9.46 -19.02
C PRO A 126 15.21 9.07 -19.82
N GLN A 127 14.80 9.95 -20.74
CA GLN A 127 13.65 9.72 -21.61
C GLN A 127 13.83 8.45 -22.48
N GLY A 128 12.71 7.81 -22.81
CA GLY A 128 12.67 6.62 -23.67
C GLY A 128 13.10 5.31 -23.00
N LYS A 129 13.36 5.31 -21.69
CA LYS A 129 13.76 4.10 -20.94
C LYS A 129 12.71 3.70 -19.89
N ALA A 130 11.55 3.25 -20.36
CA ALA A 130 10.43 2.81 -19.50
C ALA A 130 10.82 1.75 -18.45
N TRP A 131 11.83 0.92 -18.74
CA TRP A 131 12.35 -0.05 -17.77
C TRP A 131 12.94 0.61 -16.52
N MET A 132 13.46 1.83 -16.60
CA MET A 132 13.99 2.55 -15.43
C MET A 132 12.89 2.91 -14.45
N THR A 133 11.69 3.24 -14.95
CA THR A 133 10.53 3.53 -14.11
C THR A 133 10.13 2.30 -13.30
N GLN A 134 10.06 1.13 -13.94
CA GLN A 134 9.76 -0.12 -13.23
C GLN A 134 10.88 -0.47 -12.24
N LEU A 135 12.15 -0.32 -12.62
CA LEU A 135 13.28 -0.56 -11.72
C LEU A 135 13.25 0.38 -10.50
N LEU A 136 12.92 1.66 -10.70
CA LEU A 136 12.71 2.63 -9.64
C LEU A 136 11.58 2.17 -8.71
N ALA A 137 10.46 1.74 -9.27
CA ALA A 137 9.33 1.25 -8.50
C ALA A 137 9.70 0.03 -7.63
N VAL A 138 10.40 -0.94 -8.21
CA VAL A 138 10.91 -2.13 -7.49
C VAL A 138 11.84 -1.70 -6.34
N ALA A 139 12.76 -0.78 -6.59
CA ALA A 139 13.71 -0.30 -5.57
C ALA A 139 13.00 0.47 -4.45
N CYS A 140 12.09 1.39 -4.77
CA CYS A 140 11.32 2.14 -3.79
C CYS A 140 10.45 1.23 -2.91
N LEU A 141 9.80 0.24 -3.50
CA LEU A 141 9.01 -0.73 -2.75
C LEU A 141 9.89 -1.65 -1.88
N SER A 142 11.01 -2.12 -2.40
CA SER A 142 11.95 -2.95 -1.62
C SER A 142 12.50 -2.19 -0.41
N LEU A 143 12.87 -0.92 -0.60
CA LEU A 143 13.28 -0.04 0.50
C LEU A 143 12.15 0.19 1.52
N ALA A 144 10.91 0.41 1.06
CA ALA A 144 9.78 0.58 1.97
C ALA A 144 9.51 -0.70 2.78
N ALA A 145 9.51 -1.87 2.14
CA ALA A 145 9.34 -3.14 2.82
C ALA A 145 10.44 -3.38 3.87
N LYS A 146 11.70 -3.06 3.57
CA LYS A 146 12.81 -3.13 4.54
C LYS A 146 12.68 -2.19 5.74
N MET A 147 11.94 -1.10 5.60
CA MET A 147 11.75 -0.13 6.68
C MET A 147 10.53 -0.46 7.56
N GLU A 148 9.50 -1.08 6.99
CA GLU A 148 8.18 -1.17 7.62
C GLU A 148 7.68 -2.61 7.86
N GLU A 149 8.18 -3.61 7.14
CA GLU A 149 7.73 -5.01 7.25
C GLU A 149 8.70 -5.86 8.06
N THR A 150 8.17 -6.86 8.78
CA THR A 150 8.99 -7.84 9.52
C THR A 150 9.65 -8.84 8.58
N ASP A 151 8.91 -9.27 7.55
CA ASP A 151 9.33 -10.29 6.59
C ASP A 151 9.37 -9.70 5.20
N VAL A 152 10.59 -9.48 4.70
CA VAL A 152 10.81 -8.89 3.38
C VAL A 152 11.14 -9.99 2.37
N PRO A 153 10.37 -10.14 1.28
CA PRO A 153 10.68 -11.08 0.22
C PRO A 153 12.05 -10.82 -0.43
N LEU A 154 12.64 -11.86 -1.01
CA LEU A 154 13.85 -11.70 -1.81
C LEU A 154 13.57 -10.87 -3.07
N PHE A 155 14.60 -10.23 -3.63
CA PHE A 155 14.46 -9.36 -4.81
C PHE A 155 13.83 -10.04 -6.03
N MET A 156 14.07 -11.34 -6.21
CA MET A 156 13.47 -12.10 -7.32
C MET A 156 11.98 -12.32 -7.11
N ASP A 157 11.57 -12.58 -5.86
CA ASP A 157 10.18 -12.82 -5.52
C ASP A 157 9.40 -11.51 -5.55
N LEU A 158 9.99 -10.39 -5.11
CA LEU A 158 9.35 -9.08 -5.09
C LEU A 158 8.84 -8.60 -6.47
N GLN A 159 9.38 -9.17 -7.56
CA GLN A 159 9.03 -8.83 -8.95
C GLN A 159 7.83 -9.63 -9.48
N VAL A 160 6.80 -9.80 -8.64
CA VAL A 160 5.54 -10.46 -8.97
C VAL A 160 4.63 -9.60 -9.85
N GLY A 161 3.67 -10.27 -10.51
CA GLY A 161 2.74 -9.66 -11.46
C GLY A 161 3.22 -9.75 -12.91
N GLU A 162 2.49 -9.15 -13.85
CA GLU A 162 2.91 -9.01 -15.25
C GLU A 162 3.99 -7.92 -15.38
N ALA A 163 5.09 -8.10 -14.66
CA ALA A 163 6.27 -7.26 -14.72
C ALA A 163 6.81 -7.26 -16.15
N LYS A 164 6.75 -6.11 -16.83
CA LYS A 164 7.23 -5.96 -18.22
C LYS A 164 8.73 -6.25 -18.34
N TYR A 165 9.47 -5.97 -17.28
CA TYR A 165 10.90 -6.24 -17.15
C TYR A 165 11.18 -7.01 -15.86
N VAL A 166 12.20 -7.85 -15.88
CA VAL A 166 12.73 -8.54 -14.69
C VAL A 166 14.19 -8.15 -14.54
N PHE A 167 14.56 -7.76 -13.32
CA PHE A 167 15.88 -7.24 -13.00
C PHE A 167 16.63 -8.18 -12.07
N GLU A 168 17.94 -8.30 -12.31
CA GLU A 168 18.84 -8.98 -11.38
C GLU A 168 18.93 -8.22 -10.05
N ALA A 169 19.13 -8.96 -8.95
CA ALA A 169 19.29 -8.40 -7.61
C ALA A 169 20.35 -7.28 -7.54
N LYS A 170 21.50 -7.44 -8.24
CA LYS A 170 22.56 -6.42 -8.27
C LYS A 170 22.10 -5.10 -8.91
N THR A 171 21.21 -5.17 -9.90
CA THR A 171 20.65 -3.99 -10.56
C THR A 171 19.67 -3.27 -9.64
N ILE A 172 18.84 -4.03 -8.91
CA ILE A 172 17.94 -3.48 -7.90
C ILE A 172 18.74 -2.81 -6.78
N GLN A 173 19.76 -3.48 -6.23
CA GLN A 173 20.63 -2.91 -5.18
C GLN A 173 21.30 -1.59 -5.60
N ARG A 174 21.78 -1.49 -6.85
CA ARG A 174 22.34 -0.23 -7.36
C ARG A 174 21.29 0.88 -7.41
N MET A 175 20.07 0.54 -7.82
CA MET A 175 18.97 1.50 -7.82
C MET A 175 18.56 1.90 -6.40
N GLU A 176 18.53 0.96 -5.45
CA GLU A 176 18.28 1.27 -4.02
C GLU A 176 19.29 2.27 -3.49
N LEU A 177 20.59 2.07 -3.76
CA LEU A 177 21.64 3.00 -3.35
C LEU A 177 21.48 4.38 -4.01
N LEU A 178 21.04 4.43 -5.27
CA LEU A 178 20.72 5.69 -5.94
C LEU A 178 19.53 6.40 -5.28
N VAL A 179 18.48 5.66 -4.92
CA VAL A 179 17.33 6.21 -4.18
C VAL A 179 17.78 6.73 -2.81
N LEU A 180 18.48 5.91 -2.02
CA LEU A 180 18.98 6.27 -0.70
C LEU A 180 19.84 7.53 -0.73
N SER A 181 20.80 7.61 -1.65
CA SER A 181 21.67 8.77 -1.81
C SER A 181 20.90 10.03 -2.24
N THR A 182 19.96 9.89 -3.19
CA THR A 182 19.10 11.00 -3.65
C THR A 182 18.22 11.54 -2.51
N LEU A 183 17.66 10.64 -1.69
CA LEU A 183 16.84 10.97 -0.53
C LEU A 183 17.66 11.34 0.72
N ARG A 184 18.99 11.35 0.61
CA ARG A 184 19.94 11.61 1.71
C ARG A 184 19.68 10.73 2.93
N TRP A 185 19.33 9.47 2.68
CA TRP A 185 19.03 8.43 3.69
C TRP A 185 17.86 8.78 4.63
N LYS A 186 17.04 9.80 4.29
CA LYS A 186 15.84 10.18 5.06
C LYS A 186 14.68 9.28 4.69
N MET A 187 14.75 8.02 5.14
CA MET A 187 13.81 6.96 4.79
C MET A 187 12.59 6.92 5.72
N GLN A 188 12.77 7.19 7.02
CA GLN A 188 11.64 7.25 7.94
C GLN A 188 10.79 8.53 7.71
N ALA A 189 9.92 8.49 6.71
CA ALA A 189 9.06 9.60 6.33
C ALA A 189 7.96 9.83 7.38
N VAL A 190 7.61 11.09 7.61
CA VAL A 190 6.41 11.41 8.40
C VAL A 190 5.21 11.28 7.46
N THR A 191 4.24 10.44 7.83
CA THR A 191 3.10 10.09 6.98
C THR A 191 1.79 10.46 7.66
N PRO A 192 0.65 10.48 6.94
CA PRO A 192 -0.65 10.72 7.56
C PRO A 192 -0.96 9.71 8.69
N PHE A 193 -0.42 8.48 8.60
CA PHE A 193 -0.54 7.47 9.65
C PHE A 193 0.07 7.92 10.97
N SER A 194 1.12 8.75 10.95
CA SER A 194 1.75 9.29 12.16
C SER A 194 0.82 10.20 12.97
N TYR A 195 -0.20 10.78 12.35
CA TYR A 195 -1.10 11.76 12.96
C TYR A 195 -2.54 11.26 13.16
N ILE A 196 -2.93 10.18 12.48
CA ILE A 196 -4.34 9.80 12.38
C ILE A 196 -4.97 9.48 13.73
N ASP A 197 -4.24 8.77 14.59
CA ASP A 197 -4.69 8.41 15.93
C ASP A 197 -4.95 9.64 16.79
N PHE A 198 -4.00 10.59 16.78
CA PHE A 198 -4.13 11.87 17.45
C PHE A 198 -5.37 12.64 16.99
N PHE A 199 -5.58 12.77 15.67
CA PHE A 199 -6.73 13.52 15.15
C PHE A 199 -8.05 12.81 15.42
N LEU A 200 -8.11 11.48 15.31
CA LEU A 200 -9.31 10.73 15.66
C LEU A 200 -9.67 10.91 17.14
N HIS A 201 -8.69 10.86 18.04
CA HIS A 201 -8.91 11.08 19.47
C HIS A 201 -9.33 12.53 19.77
N LYS A 202 -8.58 13.51 19.23
CA LYS A 202 -8.83 14.95 19.43
C LYS A 202 -10.20 15.36 18.90
N PHE A 203 -10.61 14.81 17.76
CA PHE A 203 -11.92 15.09 17.19
C PHE A 203 -13.02 14.26 17.84
N SER A 204 -12.76 13.13 18.48
CA SER A 204 -13.81 12.37 19.18
C SER A 204 -14.07 12.84 20.61
N ASP A 205 -13.75 14.09 20.95
CA ASP A 205 -13.80 14.65 22.32
C ASP A 205 -13.06 13.79 23.35
N GLY A 206 -11.94 13.16 22.94
CA GLY A 206 -11.13 12.31 23.80
C GLY A 206 -11.62 10.86 23.93
N ASN A 207 -12.61 10.45 23.13
CA ASN A 207 -12.96 9.03 23.04
C ASN A 207 -11.89 8.27 22.25
N SER A 208 -11.62 7.03 22.66
CA SER A 208 -10.66 6.18 21.95
C SER A 208 -11.15 5.87 20.53
N PRO A 209 -10.24 5.93 19.53
CA PRO A 209 -10.61 5.64 18.16
C PRO A 209 -11.03 4.17 18.02
N THR A 210 -12.17 3.94 17.36
CA THR A 210 -12.62 2.58 17.08
C THR A 210 -11.74 1.92 16.00
N LYS A 211 -11.58 0.59 16.07
CA LYS A 211 -10.87 -0.20 15.05
C LYS A 211 -11.39 0.07 13.62
N LEU A 212 -12.69 0.32 13.49
CA LEU A 212 -13.33 0.65 12.22
C LEU A 212 -12.90 2.04 11.72
N SER A 213 -12.82 3.05 12.59
CA SER A 213 -12.34 4.38 12.26
C SER A 213 -10.87 4.35 11.78
N VAL A 214 -10.02 3.61 12.47
CA VAL A 214 -8.60 3.45 12.10
C VAL A 214 -8.46 2.73 10.76
N SER A 215 -9.14 1.58 10.58
CA SER A 215 -9.11 0.83 9.33
C SER A 215 -9.61 1.66 8.14
N ARG A 216 -10.72 2.38 8.31
CA ARG A 216 -11.27 3.25 7.28
C ARG A 216 -10.32 4.41 6.94
N SER A 217 -9.64 4.95 7.94
CA SER A 217 -8.64 6.00 7.71
C SER A 217 -7.45 5.47 6.91
N ALA A 218 -6.96 4.25 7.21
CA ALA A 218 -5.88 3.63 6.45
C ALA A 218 -6.24 3.40 4.97
N GLU A 219 -7.47 2.98 4.69
CA GLU A 219 -8.00 2.84 3.32
C GLU A 219 -8.06 4.19 2.59
N LEU A 220 -8.52 5.25 3.27
CA LEU A 220 -8.59 6.59 2.70
C LEU A 220 -7.19 7.14 2.44
N ILE A 221 -6.25 7.01 3.38
CA ILE A 221 -4.85 7.42 3.22
C ILE A 221 -4.24 6.71 2.01
N SER A 222 -4.42 5.40 1.91
CA SER A 222 -3.99 4.60 0.76
C SER A 222 -4.57 5.11 -0.57
N SER A 223 -5.84 5.53 -0.56
CA SER A 223 -6.49 6.09 -1.75
C SER A 223 -5.92 7.43 -2.19
N THR A 224 -5.32 8.22 -1.29
CA THR A 224 -4.73 9.52 -1.63
C THR A 224 -3.54 9.38 -2.56
N VAL A 225 -2.68 8.38 -2.32
CA VAL A 225 -1.45 8.14 -3.10
C VAL A 225 -1.71 7.38 -4.40
N LYS A 226 -2.72 6.50 -4.43
CA LYS A 226 -3.06 5.69 -5.61
C LYS A 226 -3.64 6.51 -6.78
N GLY A 227 -4.13 7.71 -6.52
CA GLY A 227 -4.89 8.49 -7.50
C GLY A 227 -4.09 9.58 -8.23
N ASN A 228 -4.86 10.51 -8.80
CA ASN A 228 -4.38 11.75 -9.42
C ASN A 228 -3.50 12.58 -8.48
N THR A 229 -2.78 13.53 -9.05
CA THR A 229 -1.80 14.41 -8.38
C THR A 229 -2.40 15.39 -7.38
N ASP A 230 -3.73 15.37 -7.17
CA ASP A 230 -4.47 16.34 -6.37
C ASP A 230 -3.96 16.40 -4.92
N PHE A 231 -3.52 15.25 -4.38
CA PHE A 231 -3.04 15.15 -3.01
C PHE A 231 -1.57 15.54 -2.81
N LEU A 232 -0.80 15.73 -3.89
CA LEU A 232 0.61 16.13 -3.80
C LEU A 232 0.80 17.53 -3.23
N ALA A 233 -0.24 18.37 -3.30
CA ALA A 233 -0.21 19.73 -2.76
C ALA A 233 -0.39 19.79 -1.23
N PHE A 234 -0.91 18.72 -0.61
CA PHE A 234 -1.23 18.71 0.82
C PHE A 234 -0.13 18.04 1.65
N ARG A 235 0.07 18.55 2.86
CA ARG A 235 1.00 17.95 3.82
C ARG A 235 0.38 16.71 4.49
N PRO A 236 1.20 15.75 4.97
CA PRO A 236 0.73 14.59 5.70
C PRO A 236 -0.20 14.92 6.88
N SER A 237 0.13 15.96 7.67
CA SER A 237 -0.70 16.46 8.77
C SER A 237 -2.09 16.93 8.30
N VAL A 238 -2.15 17.67 7.20
CA VAL A 238 -3.40 18.16 6.57
C VAL A 238 -4.25 17.00 6.09
N ILE A 239 -3.64 16.03 5.38
CA ILE A 239 -4.32 14.83 4.87
C ILE A 239 -4.92 14.04 6.03
N ALA A 240 -4.16 13.82 7.10
CA ALA A 240 -4.62 13.09 8.27
C ALA A 240 -5.81 13.77 8.96
N ALA A 241 -5.73 15.09 9.17
CA ALA A 241 -6.82 15.87 9.78
C ALA A 241 -8.10 15.81 8.93
N ALA A 242 -7.98 16.00 7.61
CA ALA A 242 -9.12 15.93 6.70
C ALA A 242 -9.78 14.54 6.67
N ILE A 243 -8.97 13.47 6.70
CA ILE A 243 -9.46 12.10 6.77
C ILE A 243 -10.16 11.81 8.11
N ALA A 244 -9.59 12.26 9.23
CA ALA A 244 -10.20 12.08 10.54
C ALA A 244 -11.59 12.75 10.62
N LEU A 245 -11.72 13.98 10.12
CA LEU A 245 -13.02 14.68 10.01
C LEU A 245 -14.02 13.88 9.17
N LEU A 246 -13.59 13.39 8.00
CA LEU A 246 -14.44 12.62 7.10
C LEU A 246 -14.90 11.29 7.71
N VAL A 247 -14.01 10.59 8.41
CA VAL A 247 -14.29 9.30 9.05
C VAL A 247 -15.27 9.46 10.21
N LEU A 248 -15.13 10.51 11.00
CA LEU A 248 -16.02 10.81 12.13
C LEU A 248 -17.38 11.41 11.70
N ARG A 249 -17.61 11.59 10.39
CA ARG A 249 -18.88 12.00 9.76
C ARG A 249 -19.47 13.29 10.36
N GLU A 250 -18.70 14.36 10.35
CA GLU A 250 -19.23 15.66 10.75
C GLU A 250 -19.69 16.44 9.54
N THR A 251 -21.00 16.39 9.32
CA THR A 251 -21.64 16.98 8.15
C THR A 251 -21.98 18.46 8.31
N GLN A 252 -21.66 19.09 9.45
CA GLN A 252 -21.89 20.52 9.67
C GLN A 252 -20.57 21.29 9.74
N MET A 253 -20.43 22.28 8.84
CA MET A 253 -19.30 23.23 8.81
C MET A 253 -18.97 23.83 10.17
N VAL A 254 -19.99 24.17 10.98
CA VAL A 254 -19.83 24.81 12.30
C VAL A 254 -19.06 23.93 13.29
N ASP A 255 -19.24 22.61 13.22
CA ASP A 255 -18.55 21.66 14.11
C ASP A 255 -17.10 21.43 13.66
N VAL A 256 -16.89 21.37 12.34
CA VAL A 256 -15.56 21.28 11.72
C VAL A 256 -14.71 22.50 12.10
N GLU A 257 -15.26 23.71 12.03
CA GLU A 257 -14.54 24.92 12.43
C GLU A 257 -14.13 24.91 13.90
N LYS A 258 -15.02 24.45 14.78
CA LYS A 258 -14.76 24.31 16.21
C LYS A 258 -13.63 23.32 16.46
N LYS A 259 -13.63 22.16 15.81
CA LYS A 259 -12.58 21.15 16.00
C LYS A 259 -11.23 21.55 15.40
N LEU A 260 -11.25 22.21 14.25
CA LEU A 260 -10.03 22.75 13.64
C LEU A 260 -9.46 23.92 14.45
N SER A 261 -10.28 24.66 15.19
CA SER A 261 -9.78 25.69 16.11
C SER A 261 -8.88 25.14 17.23
N CYS A 262 -9.00 23.83 17.53
CA CYS A 262 -8.17 23.13 18.49
C CYS A 262 -6.82 22.65 17.90
N CYS A 263 -6.60 22.82 16.59
CA CYS A 263 -5.39 22.38 15.90
C CYS A 263 -4.48 23.58 15.58
N THR A 264 -3.59 23.93 16.51
CA THR A 264 -2.66 25.06 16.38
C THR A 264 -1.60 24.91 15.29
N HIS A 265 -1.31 23.67 14.86
CA HIS A 265 -0.17 23.37 13.99
C HIS A 265 -0.54 23.15 12.51
N VAL A 266 -1.83 23.11 12.17
CA VAL A 266 -2.30 22.82 10.82
C VAL A 266 -3.19 23.96 10.33
N MET A 267 -2.94 24.43 9.11
CA MET A 267 -3.72 25.52 8.51
C MET A 267 -5.14 25.05 8.19
N LYS A 268 -6.13 25.76 8.72
CA LYS A 268 -7.55 25.43 8.55
C LYS A 268 -7.98 25.36 7.09
N ASP A 269 -7.56 26.35 6.28
CA ASP A 269 -7.96 26.45 4.88
C ASP A 269 -7.44 25.26 4.05
N ASP A 270 -6.21 24.81 4.33
CA ASP A 270 -5.61 23.64 3.67
C ASP A 270 -6.40 22.35 4.02
N VAL A 271 -6.87 22.22 5.27
CA VAL A 271 -7.65 21.06 5.70
C VAL A 271 -9.02 21.04 5.04
N LEU A 272 -9.69 22.19 4.95
CA LEU A 272 -10.97 22.31 4.27
C LEU A 272 -10.84 21.98 2.77
N GLY A 273 -9.81 22.51 2.10
CA GLY A 273 -9.52 22.18 0.70
C GLY A 273 -9.24 20.70 0.49
N CYS A 274 -8.42 20.08 1.35
CA CYS A 274 -8.14 18.65 1.29
C CYS A 274 -9.40 17.79 1.55
N HIS A 275 -10.24 18.23 2.48
CA HIS A 275 -11.50 17.55 2.82
C HIS A 275 -12.48 17.58 1.65
N GLU A 276 -12.62 18.71 0.95
CA GLU A 276 -13.45 18.82 -0.25
C GLU A 276 -12.99 17.86 -1.35
N VAL A 277 -11.68 17.80 -1.62
CA VAL A 277 -11.11 16.86 -2.60
C VAL A 277 -11.39 15.41 -2.20
N LEU A 278 -11.26 15.07 -0.92
CA LEU A 278 -11.58 13.73 -0.40
C LEU A 278 -13.06 13.38 -0.58
N GLN A 279 -13.97 14.30 -0.23
CA GLN A 279 -15.41 14.09 -0.38
C GLN A 279 -15.80 13.84 -1.83
N ASN A 280 -15.29 14.65 -2.76
CA ASN A 280 -15.51 14.47 -4.20
C ASN A 280 -15.03 13.09 -4.66
N LYS A 281 -13.86 12.64 -4.19
CA LYS A 281 -13.32 11.32 -4.55
C LYS A 281 -14.15 10.16 -4.00
N VAL A 282 -14.65 10.27 -2.76
CA VAL A 282 -15.52 9.26 -2.15
C VAL A 282 -16.87 9.20 -2.87
N LEU A 283 -17.44 10.35 -3.25
CA LEU A 283 -18.70 10.42 -3.99
C LEU A 283 -18.59 9.75 -5.37
N ILE A 284 -17.53 10.04 -6.13
CA ILE A 284 -17.28 9.41 -7.43
C ILE A 284 -17.14 7.89 -7.29
N ARG A 285 -16.44 7.42 -6.25
CA ARG A 285 -16.30 5.97 -5.99
C ARG A 285 -17.66 5.32 -5.72
N GLN A 286 -18.54 5.96 -4.96
CA GLN A 286 -19.89 5.45 -4.68
C GLN A 286 -20.74 5.36 -5.96
N GLN A 287 -20.71 6.40 -6.80
CA GLN A 287 -21.42 6.41 -8.09
C GLN A 287 -20.93 5.29 -9.03
N SER A 288 -19.60 5.06 -9.10
CA SER A 288 -19.05 3.98 -9.93
C SER A 288 -19.49 2.58 -9.49
N ILE A 289 -19.79 2.37 -8.20
CA ILE A 289 -20.28 1.09 -7.67
C ILE A 289 -21.77 0.93 -7.99
N GLU A 290 -22.55 2.00 -7.91
CA GLU A 290 -23.97 2.02 -8.29
C GLU A 290 -24.17 1.76 -9.80
N ASP A 291 -23.32 2.34 -10.65
CA ASP A 291 -23.34 2.12 -12.10
C ASP A 291 -22.96 0.69 -12.49
N VAL A 292 -21.99 0.07 -11.81
CA VAL A 292 -21.66 -1.35 -12.01
C VAL A 292 -22.82 -2.23 -11.56
N SER A 293 -23.51 -1.89 -10.46
CA SER A 293 -24.66 -2.66 -9.97
C SER A 293 -25.91 -2.56 -10.87
N SER A 294 -26.11 -1.43 -11.56
CA SER A 294 -27.22 -1.25 -12.51
C SER A 294 -26.94 -1.91 -13.87
N SER A 295 -25.68 -2.17 -14.22
CA SER A 295 -25.28 -2.84 -15.46
C SER A 295 -25.37 -4.38 -15.45
N VAL A 296 -25.64 -5.03 -14.29
CA VAL A 296 -25.77 -6.50 -14.18
C VAL A 296 -27.23 -7.00 -14.28
N SER A 297 -28.19 -6.12 -14.58
CA SER A 297 -29.61 -6.49 -14.73
C SER A 297 -30.08 -6.43 -16.19
N SER A 298 -29.59 -7.32 -17.04
CA SER A 298 -30.28 -7.69 -18.28
C SER A 298 -29.91 -9.10 -18.72
N VAL A 299 -30.51 -10.11 -18.09
CA VAL A 299 -30.58 -11.46 -18.64
C VAL A 299 -31.62 -11.45 -19.76
N PRO A 300 -31.30 -11.79 -21.03
CA PRO A 300 -32.33 -11.92 -22.04
C PRO A 300 -33.14 -13.21 -21.78
N GLN A 301 -34.46 -13.06 -21.65
CA GLN A 301 -35.38 -14.19 -21.58
C GLN A 301 -35.40 -14.91 -22.93
N SER A 302 -34.95 -16.16 -22.95
CA SER A 302 -35.14 -17.07 -24.08
C SER A 302 -36.64 -17.27 -24.36
N PRO A 303 -37.09 -17.29 -25.63
CA PRO A 303 -38.51 -17.36 -25.96
C PRO A 303 -39.07 -18.78 -25.75
N LEU A 304 -40.22 -18.83 -25.09
CA LEU A 304 -41.07 -20.03 -24.97
C LEU A 304 -41.78 -20.30 -26.30
N GLY A 305 -41.71 -21.55 -26.79
CA GLY A 305 -42.49 -21.96 -27.96
C GLY A 305 -42.36 -23.42 -28.42
N VAL A 306 -43.15 -24.31 -27.78
CA VAL A 306 -43.94 -25.41 -28.40
C VAL A 306 -43.24 -26.75 -28.80
N LEU A 307 -43.54 -27.80 -28.00
CA LEU A 307 -44.01 -29.19 -28.30
C LEU A 307 -43.30 -30.01 -29.41
N ASP A 308 -43.11 -31.33 -29.38
CA ASP A 308 -43.37 -32.49 -28.50
C ASP A 308 -42.52 -33.65 -29.11
N VAL A 309 -42.47 -34.81 -28.43
CA VAL A 309 -42.28 -36.19 -28.93
C VAL A 309 -41.36 -36.99 -28.01
N ALA A 310 -42.02 -37.64 -27.05
CA ALA A 310 -41.87 -39.03 -26.62
C ALA A 310 -40.45 -39.66 -26.59
N CYS A 311 -40.00 -39.96 -25.37
CA CYS A 311 -39.15 -41.11 -25.10
C CYS A 311 -39.70 -41.87 -23.89
N LEU A 312 -40.62 -42.80 -24.16
CA LEU A 312 -40.93 -43.89 -23.25
C LEU A 312 -39.88 -44.99 -23.42
N SER A 313 -39.33 -45.44 -22.30
CA SER A 313 -39.25 -46.86 -21.90
C SER A 313 -37.90 -47.20 -21.26
N TYR A 314 -37.98 -47.51 -19.97
CA TYR A 314 -36.97 -48.20 -19.18
C TYR A 314 -37.21 -49.73 -19.26
N LYS A 315 -36.13 -50.51 -19.29
CA LYS A 315 -35.90 -51.87 -18.73
C LYS A 315 -34.60 -52.42 -19.33
N SER A 316 -33.52 -52.49 -18.55
CA SER A 316 -33.06 -53.57 -17.64
C SER A 316 -32.41 -54.78 -18.33
N ASP A 317 -31.18 -55.02 -17.88
CA ASP A 317 -30.50 -56.30 -17.60
C ASP A 317 -29.67 -57.02 -18.68
N ASP A 318 -28.37 -57.12 -18.33
CA ASP A 318 -27.53 -58.31 -18.21
C ASP A 318 -26.49 -58.73 -19.28
N ALA A 319 -25.35 -59.12 -18.71
CA ALA A 319 -24.35 -60.12 -19.10
C ALA A 319 -23.70 -60.15 -20.52
N SER A 320 -22.38 -59.88 -20.48
CA SER A 320 -21.29 -60.76 -20.95
C SER A 320 -20.82 -60.76 -22.42
N LEU A 321 -19.49 -60.95 -22.51
CA LEU A 321 -18.66 -61.46 -23.62
C LEU A 321 -18.06 -60.47 -24.64
N GLN A 322 -16.74 -60.33 -24.48
CA GLN A 322 -15.67 -60.48 -25.49
C GLN A 322 -15.98 -60.03 -26.93
N THR A 323 -15.21 -59.07 -27.43
CA THR A 323 -14.12 -59.30 -28.42
C THR A 323 -13.51 -57.96 -28.87
N SER A 324 -12.19 -57.89 -28.84
CA SER A 324 -11.34 -56.94 -29.57
C SER A 324 -11.22 -57.35 -31.06
N PRO A 325 -10.46 -56.68 -31.97
CA PRO A 325 -9.56 -55.53 -31.80
C PRO A 325 -9.55 -54.47 -32.94
N ALA A 326 -8.72 -53.44 -32.70
CA ALA A 326 -7.83 -52.75 -33.67
C ALA A 326 -8.37 -51.65 -34.62
N CYS A 327 -7.85 -50.42 -34.47
CA CYS A 327 -6.83 -49.91 -35.40
C CYS A 327 -6.13 -48.60 -34.96
N LYS A 328 -4.79 -48.71 -34.89
CA LYS A 328 -3.76 -47.82 -35.46
C LYS A 328 -3.63 -46.36 -34.98
N LYS A 329 -2.57 -46.19 -34.17
CA LYS A 329 -1.69 -45.01 -34.08
C LYS A 329 -1.22 -44.53 -35.46
N ARG A 330 -1.10 -43.20 -35.63
CA ARG A 330 0.06 -42.59 -36.32
C ARG A 330 0.33 -41.17 -35.81
N LYS A 331 1.60 -40.94 -35.51
CA LYS A 331 2.24 -39.73 -34.97
C LYS A 331 2.86 -38.94 -36.13
N VAL A 332 2.85 -37.61 -35.98
CA VAL A 332 3.97 -36.65 -36.15
C VAL A 332 4.26 -35.96 -37.50
N SER A 333 4.46 -34.64 -37.32
CA SER A 333 5.29 -33.62 -37.97
C SER A 333 4.90 -33.07 -39.35
N ARG A 334 4.74 -31.75 -39.42
CA ARG A 334 5.89 -30.84 -39.56
C ARG A 334 5.66 -29.53 -38.82
#